data_AF-A0A0S9D815-F1
#
_entry.id   AF-A0A0S9D815-F1
#
_cell.length_a   1.000
_cell.length_b   1.000
_cell.length_c   1.000
_cell.angle_alpha   90.00
_cell.angle_beta   90.00
_cell.angle_gamma   90.00
#
_symmetry.space_group_name_H-M   'P 1'
#
loop_
_entity.id
_entity.type
_entity.pdbx_description
1 polymer ?
#
loop_
_entity_poly.entity_id
_entity_poly.type
_entity_poly.pdbx_seq_one_letter_code
_entity_poly.pdbx_strand_id
1 'polypeptide(L)' 'MLSVVSGAPTDEELAALTAVVLALRDTGEVEEAPDQGRSWLRRALLRLGPTPGPGSWRRSVR' A
#
# COMPACT_ATOMS: atom_id res chain seq x y z
N MET A 1 -1.04 -0.38 15.00
CA MET A 1 0.27 0.07 15.49
C MET A 1 1.21 0.13 14.29
N LEU A 2 1.98 1.21 14.12
CA LEU A 2 2.91 1.39 12.98
C LEU A 2 4.32 0.92 13.36
N SER A 3 5.11 0.46 12.38
CA SER A 3 6.50 0.02 12.59
C SER A 3 7.40 0.52 11.46
N VAL A 4 8.57 1.05 11.81
CA VAL A 4 9.63 1.39 10.84
C VAL A 4 10.41 0.10 10.52
N VAL A 5 10.43 -0.27 9.24
CA VAL A 5 11.07 -1.52 8.78
C VAL A 5 12.46 -1.26 8.18
N SER A 6 12.78 -0.01 7.88
CA SER A 6 14.06 0.42 7.28
C SER A 6 14.29 1.91 7.55
N GLY A 7 15.56 2.31 7.66
CA GLY A 7 15.96 3.70 7.92
C GLY A 7 15.87 4.09 9.41
N ALA A 8 16.22 5.35 9.70
CA ALA A 8 16.17 5.94 11.03
C ALA A 8 15.52 7.33 10.91
N PRO A 9 14.17 7.40 10.79
CA PRO A 9 13.46 8.66 10.70
C PRO A 9 13.60 9.44 12.00
N THR A 10 13.51 10.77 11.91
CA THR A 10 13.51 11.61 13.11
C THR A 10 12.14 11.58 13.79
N ASP A 11 12.11 12.02 15.05
CA ASP A 11 10.87 12.10 15.82
C ASP A 11 9.86 13.07 15.18
N GLU A 12 10.35 14.16 14.56
CA GLU A 12 9.53 15.12 13.84
C GLU A 12 8.86 14.52 12.61
N GLU A 13 9.57 13.68 11.86
CA GLU A 13 9.03 13.00 10.68
C GLU A 13 7.94 11.99 11.07
N LEU A 14 8.15 11.25 12.17
CA LEU A 14 7.15 10.35 12.73
C LEU A 14 5.91 11.09 13.25
N ALA A 15 6.10 12.24 13.91
CA ALA A 15 5.01 13.08 14.37
C ALA A 15 4.19 13.62 13.19
N ALA A 16 4.86 14.13 12.15
CA ALA A 16 4.20 14.63 10.94
C ALA A 16 3.38 13.53 10.23
N LEU A 17 3.95 12.34 10.06
CA LEU A 17 3.24 11.19 9.48
C LEU A 17 2.00 10.82 10.32
N THR A 18 2.14 10.79 11.64
CA THR A 18 1.05 10.44 12.55
C THR A 18 -0.09 11.45 12.45
N ALA A 19 0.22 12.75 12.40
CA ALA A 19 -0.78 13.80 12.21
C ALA A 19 -1.56 13.63 10.90
N VAL A 20 -0.87 13.29 9.79
CA VAL A 20 -1.51 13.03 8.50
C VAL A 20 -2.43 11.80 8.56
N VAL A 21 -1.98 10.71 9.18
CA VAL A 21 -2.80 9.49 9.35
C VAL A 21 -4.05 9.77 10.16
N LEU A 22 -3.95 10.58 11.23
CA LEU A 22 -5.09 10.99 12.04
C LEU A 22 -6.07 11.86 11.24
N ALA A 23 -5.58 12.82 10.46
CA ALA A 23 -6.41 13.67 9.60
C ALA A 23 -7.18 12.84 8.54
N LEU A 24 -6.54 11.83 7.95
CA LEU A 24 -7.17 10.94 6.97
C LEU A 24 -8.22 9.99 7.59
N ARG A 25 -8.12 9.70 8.89
CA ARG A 25 -9.14 8.91 9.59
C ARG A 25 -10.44 9.69 9.75
N ASP A 26 -10.34 11.00 9.94
CA ASP A 26 -11.47 11.90 10.13
C ASP A 26 -12.22 12.17 8.82
N THR A 27 -11.52 12.08 7.68
CA THR A 27 -12.14 12.14 6.33
C THR A 27 -12.90 10.87 5.92
N GLY A 28 -13.24 10.01 6.88
CA GLY A 28 -13.71 8.63 6.68
C GLY A 28 -15.15 8.43 6.16
N GLU A 29 -15.89 9.48 5.80
CA GLU A 29 -17.13 9.35 5.03
C GLU A 29 -16.85 9.57 3.54
N VAL A 30 -16.25 8.56 2.91
CA VAL A 30 -16.21 8.47 1.44
C VAL A 30 -16.76 7.11 1.07
N GLU A 31 -17.75 7.14 0.17
CA GLU A 31 -18.55 6.03 -0.35
C GLU A 31 -17.78 4.71 -0.49
N GLU A 32 -18.51 3.63 -0.23
CA GLU A 32 -18.10 2.24 -0.39
C GLU A 32 -17.48 2.03 -1.79
N ALA A 33 -16.16 2.17 -1.88
CA ALA A 33 -15.44 1.92 -3.10
C ALA A 33 -15.68 0.45 -3.50
N PRO A 34 -15.93 0.15 -4.78
CA PRO A 34 -16.13 -1.23 -5.22
C PRO A 34 -14.96 -2.10 -4.74
N ASP A 35 -15.23 -3.34 -4.34
CA ASP A 35 -14.26 -4.32 -3.79
C ASP A 35 -13.08 -4.58 -4.75
N GLN A 36 -12.17 -3.63 -4.83
CA GLN A 36 -10.90 -3.68 -5.55
C GLN A 36 -9.87 -4.49 -4.73
N GLY A 37 -10.19 -4.82 -3.47
CA GLY A 37 -9.26 -5.37 -2.49
C GLY A 37 -8.74 -6.77 -2.81
N ARG A 38 -9.37 -7.51 -3.73
CA ARG A 38 -9.06 -8.93 -3.97
C ARG A 38 -8.52 -9.27 -5.35
N SER A 39 -8.28 -8.28 -6.21
CA SER A 39 -7.75 -8.55 -7.56
C SER A 39 -6.37 -9.22 -7.52
N TRP A 40 -5.51 -8.80 -6.59
CA TRP A 40 -4.19 -9.40 -6.38
C TRP A 40 -4.26 -10.78 -5.73
N LEU A 41 -5.14 -10.97 -4.73
CA LEU A 41 -5.34 -12.25 -4.05
C LEU A 41 -5.86 -13.33 -5.00
N ARG A 42 -6.83 -12.96 -5.87
CA ARG A 42 -7.35 -13.84 -6.92
C ARG A 42 -6.25 -14.24 -7.91
N ARG A 43 -5.38 -13.30 -8.31
CA ARG A 43 -4.22 -13.60 -9.17
C ARG A 43 -3.23 -14.55 -8.49
N ALA A 44 -2.99 -14.39 -7.20
CA ALA A 44 -2.11 -15.28 -6.43
C ALA A 44 -2.66 -16.71 -6.35
N LEU A 45 -3.95 -16.86 -6.03
CA LEU A 45 -4.62 -18.17 -6.00
C LEU A 45 -4.60 -18.88 -7.36
N LEU A 46 -4.71 -18.13 -8.45
CA LEU A 46 -4.67 -18.65 -9.81
C LEU A 46 -3.25 -18.77 -10.38
N ARG A 47 -2.20 -18.47 -9.60
CA ARG A 47 -0.80 -18.45 -10.05
C ARG A 47 -0.57 -17.56 -11.29
N LEU A 48 -1.33 -16.48 -11.42
CA LEU A 48 -1.22 -15.49 -12.50
C LEU A 48 -0.16 -14.42 -12.17
N GLY A 49 0.83 -14.76 -11.36
CA GLY A 49 1.95 -13.88 -11.04
C GLY A 49 2.86 -13.69 -12.26
N PRO A 50 3.53 -12.53 -12.39
CA PRO A 50 4.53 -12.36 -13.44
C PRO A 50 5.66 -13.38 -13.27
N THR A 51 6.13 -13.96 -14.38
CA THR A 51 7.32 -14.83 -14.36
C THR A 51 8.54 -14.01 -13.95
N PRO A 52 9.31 -14.44 -12.93
CA PRO A 52 10.55 -13.78 -12.55
C PRO A 52 11.55 -13.76 -13.72
N GLY A 53 12.18 -12.62 -13.97
CA GLY A 53 13.17 -12.47 -15.04
C GLY A 53 13.43 -11.02 -15.43
N PRO A 54 14.48 -10.77 -16.24
CA PRO A 54 14.79 -9.43 -16.73
C PRO A 54 13.58 -8.80 -17.44
N GLY A 55 13.21 -7.59 -17.04
CA GLY A 55 12.12 -6.82 -17.66
C GLY A 55 10.71 -7.14 -17.14
N SER A 56 10.54 -8.07 -16.19
CA SER A 56 9.24 -8.35 -15.57
C SER A 56 8.61 -7.12 -14.89
N TRP A 57 9.45 -6.25 -14.33
CA TRP A 57 9.07 -5.01 -13.63
C TRP A 57 8.38 -3.97 -14.51
N ARG A 58 8.57 -4.02 -15.85
CA ARG A 58 7.95 -3.06 -16.79
C ARG A 58 6.41 -3.16 -16.81
N ARG A 59 5.86 -4.26 -16.30
CA ARG A 59 4.41 -4.51 -16.22
C ARG A 59 3.76 -3.92 -14.96
N SER A 60 4.55 -3.47 -13.99
CA SER A 60 4.08 -2.91 -12.71
C SER A 60 3.83 -1.39 -12.76
N VAL A 61 4.20 -0.71 -13.84
CA VAL A 61 4.17 0.76 -14.00
C VAL A 61 2.91 1.25 -14.74
N ARG A 62 1.89 0.40 -14.94
CA ARG A 62 0.61 0.80 -15.54
C ARG A 62 -0.45 1.12 -14.51
#